data_AF-A0A7W1Q7A1-F1
#
_entry.id   AF-A0A7W1Q7A1-F1
#
_cell.length_a   1.000
_cell.length_b   1.000
_cell.length_c   1.000
_cell.angle_alpha   90.00
_cell.angle_beta   90.00
_cell.angle_gamma   90.00
#
_symmetry.space_group_name_H-M   'P 1'
#
loop_
_entity.id
_entity.type
_entity.pdbx_description
1 polymer ?
#
loop_
_entity_poly.entity_id
_entity_poly.type
_entity_poly.pdbx_seq_one_letter_code
_entity_poly.pdbx_strand_id
1 'polypeptide(L)'
;MGWEWARTLEERARAGLPPVGGEVLGAGLGHPVEVVHDRWGVPHIYAKTARDAYFAQGFVVASERLFQMDMAWRLASGRLSEMFSELTLPLDRFVRTVGWNRAARRFVGKWDDRSAEMAVAFAEGVRAWVEAMPARPIEYDVLEVDPLVPGATEARELIAAAAIYVGWSLSNNWDAELI
;
A
#
# COMPACT_ATOMS: atom_id res chain seq x y z
N MET A 1 -3.86 -35.68 17.67
CA MET A 1 -4.75 -34.70 17.03
C MET A 1 -4.21 -33.33 17.39
N GLY A 2 -3.64 -32.59 16.45
CA GLY A 2 -3.06 -31.28 16.75
C GLY A 2 -2.11 -30.85 15.65
N TRP A 3 -2.13 -29.55 15.30
CA TRP A 3 -1.35 -28.89 14.24
C TRP A 3 -1.93 -28.91 12.82
N GLU A 4 -3.14 -29.44 12.60
CA GLU A 4 -3.78 -29.35 11.28
C GLU A 4 -4.04 -27.90 10.86
N TRP A 5 -4.48 -27.07 11.81
CA TRP A 5 -4.64 -25.62 11.61
C TRP A 5 -3.33 -24.91 11.24
N ALA A 6 -2.19 -25.34 11.80
CA ALA A 6 -0.90 -24.72 11.53
C ALA A 6 -0.43 -25.02 10.09
N ARG A 7 -0.68 -26.23 9.60
CA ARG A 7 -0.45 -26.59 8.19
C ARG A 7 -1.34 -25.79 7.26
N THR A 8 -2.62 -25.62 7.60
CA THR A 8 -3.54 -24.80 6.80
C THR A 8 -3.06 -23.35 6.70
N LEU A 9 -2.53 -22.76 7.78
CA LEU A 9 -1.96 -21.41 7.74
C LEU A 9 -0.68 -21.35 6.90
N GLU A 10 0.20 -22.34 6.99
CA GLU A 10 1.41 -22.39 6.16
C GLU A 10 1.07 -22.51 4.67
N GLU A 11 0.12 -23.38 4.32
CA GLU A 11 -0.34 -23.56 2.94
C GLU A 11 -0.92 -22.27 2.37
N ARG A 12 -1.77 -21.57 3.14
CA ARG A 12 -2.33 -20.27 2.74
C ARG A 12 -1.27 -19.19 2.63
N ALA A 13 -0.33 -19.11 3.58
CA ALA A 13 0.78 -18.17 3.54
C ALA A 13 1.67 -18.40 2.31
N ARG A 14 1.93 -19.67 1.95
CA ARG A 14 2.68 -20.02 0.74
C ARG A 14 1.91 -19.66 -0.53
N ALA A 15 0.60 -19.85 -0.55
CA ALA A 15 -0.24 -19.50 -1.70
C ALA A 15 -0.27 -17.98 -1.96
N GLY A 16 -0.18 -17.16 -0.90
CA GLY A 16 -0.13 -15.70 -1.00
C GLY A 16 1.22 -15.12 -1.44
N LEU A 17 2.25 -15.94 -1.68
CA LEU A 17 3.54 -15.46 -2.18
C LEU A 17 3.42 -14.98 -3.63
N PRO A 18 4.04 -13.84 -4.00
CA PRO A 18 3.99 -13.37 -5.37
C PRO A 18 4.75 -14.32 -6.30
N PRO A 19 4.31 -14.47 -7.57
CA PRO A 19 5.07 -15.23 -8.56
C PRO A 19 6.40 -14.53 -8.84
N VAL A 20 7.49 -15.29 -8.76
CA VAL A 20 8.87 -14.79 -8.97
C VAL A 20 9.30 -14.77 -10.44
N GLY A 21 8.39 -15.08 -11.36
CA GLY A 21 8.66 -15.08 -12.79
C GLY A 21 7.40 -15.37 -13.62
N GLY A 22 7.53 -15.18 -14.93
CA GLY A 22 6.45 -15.30 -15.89
C GLY A 22 5.99 -13.94 -16.42
N GLU A 23 4.95 -13.98 -17.23
CA GLU A 23 4.33 -12.79 -17.81
C GLU A 23 2.98 -12.54 -17.15
N VAL A 24 2.74 -11.30 -16.72
CA VAL A 24 1.44 -10.87 -16.22
C VAL A 24 0.89 -9.83 -17.18
N LEU A 25 -0.30 -10.09 -17.73
CA LEU A 25 -1.01 -9.10 -18.52
C LEU A 25 -1.66 -8.09 -17.57
N GLY A 26 -1.04 -6.92 -17.45
CA GLY A 26 -1.58 -5.80 -16.67
C GLY A 26 -2.45 -4.91 -17.55
N ALA A 27 -3.74 -4.78 -17.21
CA ALA A 27 -4.56 -3.71 -17.78
C ALA A 27 -3.99 -2.35 -17.31
N GLY A 28 -3.76 -1.42 -18.24
CA GLY A 28 -3.34 -0.05 -17.92
C GLY A 28 -1.89 0.31 -18.30
N LEU A 29 -1.06 -0.66 -18.70
CA LEU A 29 0.26 -0.38 -19.28
C LEU A 29 0.13 0.10 -20.72
N GLY A 30 0.87 1.15 -21.08
CA GLY A 30 1.00 1.62 -22.46
C GLY A 30 2.08 0.87 -23.23
N HIS A 31 3.10 0.35 -22.53
CA HIS A 31 4.21 -0.40 -23.10
C HIS A 31 4.62 -1.56 -22.18
N PRO A 32 5.29 -2.60 -22.70
CA PRO A 32 5.89 -3.64 -21.87
C PRO A 32 6.85 -3.05 -20.83
N VAL A 33 6.80 -3.63 -19.63
CA VAL A 33 7.72 -3.34 -18.52
C VAL A 33 8.41 -4.63 -18.11
N GLU A 34 9.71 -4.56 -17.89
CA GLU A 34 10.51 -5.68 -17.39
C GLU A 34 10.85 -5.44 -15.92
N VAL A 35 10.64 -6.45 -15.07
CA VAL A 35 11.01 -6.43 -13.66
C VAL A 35 12.01 -7.55 -13.42
N VAL A 36 13.22 -7.18 -12.99
CA VAL A 36 14.29 -8.13 -12.70
C VAL A 36 14.60 -8.06 -11.21
N HIS A 37 14.42 -9.16 -10.50
CA HIS A 37 14.85 -9.28 -9.11
C HIS A 37 16.31 -9.69 -9.03
N ASP A 38 17.10 -8.96 -8.23
CA ASP A 38 18.48 -9.34 -7.97
C ASP A 38 18.58 -10.54 -7.01
N ARG A 39 19.81 -10.95 -6.68
CA ARG A 39 20.06 -12.07 -5.76
C ARG A 39 19.52 -11.88 -4.33
N TRP A 40 19.17 -10.65 -3.97
CA TRP A 40 18.61 -10.27 -2.67
C TRP A 40 17.09 -10.06 -2.74
N GLY A 41 16.48 -10.27 -3.91
CA GLY A 41 15.06 -10.01 -4.14
C GLY A 41 14.73 -8.53 -4.29
N VAL A 42 15.70 -7.67 -4.64
CA VAL A 42 15.43 -6.25 -4.92
C VAL A 42 14.93 -6.11 -6.36
N PRO A 43 13.74 -5.54 -6.60
CA PRO A 43 13.20 -5.38 -7.94
C PRO A 43 13.85 -4.20 -8.68
N HIS A 44 14.31 -4.45 -9.90
CA HIS A 44 14.76 -3.45 -10.87
C HIS A 44 13.72 -3.32 -11.99
N ILE A 45 13.09 -2.15 -12.11
CA ILE A 45 11.99 -1.90 -13.04
C ILE A 45 12.51 -1.13 -14.27
N TYR A 46 12.33 -1.71 -15.46
CA TYR A 46 12.69 -1.11 -16.75
C TYR A 46 11.45 -0.84 -17.58
N ALA A 47 11.17 0.43 -17.86
CA ALA A 47 9.97 0.87 -18.58
C ALA A 47 10.30 1.96 -19.62
N LYS A 48 9.46 2.06 -20.66
CA LYS A 48 9.63 3.08 -21.72
C LYS A 48 9.17 4.48 -21.30
N THR A 49 8.22 4.57 -20.36
CA THR A 49 7.66 5.85 -19.91
C THR A 49 7.66 5.91 -18.39
N ALA A 50 7.67 7.14 -17.85
CA ALA A 50 7.58 7.34 -16.40
C ALA A 50 6.26 6.81 -15.83
N ARG A 51 5.16 6.97 -16.56
CA ARG A 51 3.84 6.43 -16.18
C ARG A 51 3.88 4.92 -16.03
N ASP A 52 4.39 4.21 -17.04
CA ASP A 52 4.52 2.75 -17.00
C ASP A 52 5.44 2.31 -15.83
N ALA A 53 6.50 3.07 -15.55
CA ALA A 53 7.38 2.82 -14.40
C ALA A 53 6.66 2.96 -13.05
N TYR A 54 5.87 4.02 -12.85
CA TYR A 54 5.12 4.22 -11.61
C TYR A 54 4.01 3.20 -11.44
N PHE A 55 3.33 2.82 -12.53
CA PHE A 55 2.38 1.71 -12.53
C PHE A 55 3.05 0.42 -12.08
N ALA A 56 4.15 0.03 -12.73
CA ALA A 56 4.85 -1.19 -12.37
C ALA A 56 5.41 -1.14 -10.94
N GLN A 57 5.84 0.03 -10.46
CA GLN A 57 6.25 0.22 -9.08
C GLN A 57 5.10 -0.09 -8.11
N GLY A 58 3.89 0.42 -8.37
CA GLY A 58 2.71 0.11 -7.56
C GLY A 58 2.37 -1.38 -7.57
N PHE A 59 2.44 -2.00 -8.75
CA PHE A 59 2.19 -3.44 -8.91
C PHE A 59 3.18 -4.30 -8.12
N VAL A 60 4.48 -4.01 -8.23
CA VAL A 60 5.54 -4.76 -7.51
C VAL A 60 5.49 -4.49 -6.00
N VAL A 61 5.24 -3.26 -5.58
CA VAL A 61 5.09 -2.95 -4.15
C VAL A 61 3.89 -3.70 -3.57
N ALA A 62 2.77 -3.77 -4.29
CA ALA A 62 1.62 -4.53 -3.86
C ALA A 62 1.92 -6.04 -3.83
N SER A 63 2.63 -6.58 -4.83
CA SER A 63 2.94 -8.01 -4.85
C SER A 63 3.79 -8.48 -3.66
N GLU A 64 4.67 -7.60 -3.15
CA GLU A 64 5.56 -7.94 -2.04
C GLU A 64 5.08 -7.43 -0.68
N ARG A 65 4.33 -6.32 -0.63
CA ARG A 65 4.06 -5.54 0.58
C ARG A 65 2.62 -5.03 0.70
N LEU A 66 1.66 -5.65 0.02
CA LEU A 66 0.25 -5.22 0.02
C LEU A 66 -0.27 -4.91 1.43
N PHE A 67 -0.15 -5.87 2.36
CA PHE A 67 -0.65 -5.72 3.73
C PHE A 67 0.03 -4.57 4.48
N GLN A 68 1.37 -4.45 4.37
CA GLN A 68 2.13 -3.38 5.01
C GLN A 68 1.72 -2.00 4.48
N MET A 69 1.57 -1.86 3.16
CA MET A 69 1.16 -0.62 2.52
C MET A 69 -0.27 -0.23 2.90
N ASP A 70 -1.21 -1.18 2.88
CA ASP A 70 -2.59 -0.99 3.29
C ASP A 70 -2.68 -0.55 4.75
N MET A 71 -1.98 -1.25 5.65
CA MET A 71 -1.90 -0.89 7.06
C MET A 71 -1.35 0.54 7.25
N ALA A 72 -0.32 0.94 6.48
CA ALA A 72 0.23 2.29 6.54
C ALA A 72 -0.78 3.35 6.05
N TRP A 73 -1.52 3.08 4.97
CA TRP A 73 -2.58 3.98 4.47
C TRP A 73 -3.73 4.11 5.46
N ARG A 74 -4.15 3.00 6.07
CA ARG A 74 -5.19 3.00 7.11
C ARG A 74 -4.71 3.75 8.34
N LEU A 75 -3.51 3.49 8.84
CA LEU A 75 -2.93 4.25 9.95
C LEU A 75 -2.91 5.75 9.65
N ALA A 76 -2.34 6.13 8.50
CA ALA A 76 -2.17 7.53 8.13
C ALA A 76 -3.50 8.29 7.91
N SER A 77 -4.57 7.56 7.56
CA SER A 77 -5.91 8.13 7.37
C SER A 77 -6.84 7.97 8.59
N GLY A 78 -6.36 7.32 9.64
CA GLY A 78 -7.12 6.99 10.84
C GLY A 78 -8.20 5.93 10.58
N ARG A 79 -7.95 4.94 9.74
CA ARG A 79 -8.86 3.84 9.40
C ARG A 79 -8.33 2.50 9.89
N LEU A 80 -7.41 2.49 10.84
CA LEU A 80 -6.74 1.28 11.30
C LEU A 80 -7.70 0.36 12.07
N SER A 81 -8.72 0.94 12.72
CA SER A 81 -9.79 0.17 13.37
C SER A 81 -10.68 -0.61 12.41
N GLU A 82 -10.63 -0.35 11.12
CA GLU A 82 -11.27 -1.23 10.13
C GLU A 82 -10.57 -2.60 10.06
N MET A 83 -9.32 -2.72 10.52
CA MET A 83 -8.58 -4.00 10.60
C MET A 83 -8.48 -4.55 12.02
N PHE A 84 -8.29 -3.69 13.02
CA PHE A 84 -8.01 -4.10 14.40
C PHE A 84 -9.09 -3.70 15.40
N SER A 85 -10.24 -3.23 14.90
CA SER A 85 -11.42 -2.95 15.71
C SER A 85 -11.12 -1.95 16.84
N GLU A 86 -11.66 -2.16 18.04
CA GLU A 86 -11.52 -1.23 19.18
C GLU A 86 -10.06 -0.98 19.61
N LEU A 87 -9.15 -1.92 19.35
CA LEU A 87 -7.75 -1.84 19.77
C LEU A 87 -7.05 -0.56 19.27
N THR A 88 -7.39 -0.13 18.05
CA THR A 88 -6.75 1.01 17.38
C THR A 88 -7.62 2.26 17.32
N LEU A 89 -8.80 2.24 17.96
CA LEU A 89 -9.74 3.35 17.91
C LEU A 89 -9.18 4.65 18.50
N PRO A 90 -8.39 4.63 19.61
CA PRO A 90 -7.73 5.83 20.09
C PRO A 90 -6.77 6.47 19.06
N LEU A 91 -6.08 5.64 18.28
CA LEU A 91 -5.15 6.09 17.25
C LEU A 91 -5.89 6.73 16.06
N ASP A 92 -6.96 6.09 15.61
CA ASP A 92 -7.84 6.62 14.57
C ASP A 92 -8.44 7.97 14.96
N ARG A 93 -8.82 8.14 16.24
CA ARG A 93 -9.28 9.42 16.79
C ARG A 93 -8.15 10.45 16.81
N PHE A 94 -6.95 10.08 17.25
CA PHE A 94 -5.79 10.97 17.27
C PHE A 94 -5.48 11.52 15.87
N VAL A 95 -5.32 10.66 14.87
CA VAL A 95 -5.00 11.03 13.48
C VAL A 95 -6.05 12.00 12.91
N ARG A 96 -7.34 11.73 13.14
CA ARG A 96 -8.43 12.61 12.70
C ARG A 96 -8.48 13.94 13.46
N THR A 97 -8.14 13.94 14.74
CA THR A 97 -8.15 15.14 15.60
C THR A 97 -7.04 16.11 15.19
N VAL A 98 -5.79 15.61 15.13
CA VAL A 98 -4.62 16.39 14.67
C VAL A 98 -4.81 16.86 13.23
N GLY A 99 -5.53 16.09 12.42
CA GLY A 99 -6.05 16.53 11.13
C GLY A 99 -5.14 16.21 9.95
N TRP A 100 -4.44 15.07 9.99
CA TRP A 100 -3.58 14.61 8.90
C TRP A 100 -4.33 14.54 7.57
N ASN A 101 -5.58 14.06 7.57
CA ASN A 101 -6.44 14.03 6.37
C ASN A 101 -6.70 15.43 5.77
N ARG A 102 -6.90 16.45 6.61
CA ARG A 102 -7.09 17.83 6.13
C ARG A 102 -5.79 18.38 5.52
N ALA A 103 -4.66 18.09 6.16
CA ALA A 103 -3.35 18.47 5.65
C ALA A 103 -3.04 17.76 4.32
N ALA A 104 -3.30 16.45 4.22
CA ALA A 104 -3.11 15.65 3.02
C ALA A 104 -3.86 16.24 1.82
N ARG A 105 -5.16 16.54 1.99
CA ARG A 105 -5.98 17.21 0.96
C ARG A 105 -5.40 18.54 0.50
N ARG A 106 -4.93 19.36 1.45
CA ARG A 106 -4.28 20.64 1.14
C ARG A 106 -2.97 20.45 0.38
N PHE A 107 -2.19 19.42 0.68
CA PHE A 107 -0.96 19.11 -0.06
C PHE A 107 -1.26 18.60 -1.47
N VAL A 108 -2.21 17.68 -1.62
CA VAL A 108 -2.64 17.17 -2.93
C VAL A 108 -3.15 18.31 -3.83
N GLY A 109 -3.88 19.27 -3.28
CA GLY A 109 -4.34 20.46 -4.02
C GLY A 109 -3.22 21.39 -4.51
N LYS A 110 -1.96 21.12 -4.16
CA LYS A 110 -0.77 21.86 -4.62
C LYS A 110 0.14 21.03 -5.53
N TRP A 111 -0.18 19.75 -5.76
CA TRP A 111 0.60 18.91 -6.65
C TRP A 111 0.47 19.40 -8.09
N ASP A 112 1.57 19.34 -8.83
CA ASP A 112 1.55 19.51 -10.28
C ASP A 112 0.96 18.26 -10.95
N ASP A 113 0.65 18.38 -12.24
CA ASP A 113 0.05 17.30 -13.03
C ASP A 113 0.92 16.04 -13.00
N ARG A 114 2.24 16.18 -13.01
CA ARG A 114 3.19 15.06 -12.95
C ARG A 114 3.09 14.31 -11.62
N SER A 115 3.07 15.01 -10.48
CA SER A 115 2.96 14.40 -9.16
C SER A 115 1.60 13.73 -8.97
N ALA A 116 0.55 14.37 -9.48
CA ALA A 116 -0.80 13.83 -9.48
C ALA A 116 -0.91 12.56 -10.34
N GLU A 117 -0.27 12.53 -11.51
CA GLU A 117 -0.22 11.38 -12.41
C GLU A 117 0.59 10.23 -11.80
N MET A 118 1.75 10.51 -11.21
CA MET A 118 2.58 9.51 -10.52
C MET A 118 1.80 8.75 -9.45
N ALA A 119 1.08 9.47 -8.58
CA ALA A 119 0.27 8.86 -7.52
C ALA A 119 -0.88 8.00 -8.08
N VAL A 120 -1.51 8.43 -9.18
CA VAL A 120 -2.60 7.66 -9.82
C VAL A 120 -2.04 6.41 -10.49
N ALA A 121 -0.97 6.53 -11.28
CA ALA A 121 -0.33 5.39 -11.94
C ALA A 121 0.09 4.33 -10.92
N PHE A 122 0.72 4.76 -9.82
CA PHE A 122 1.07 3.85 -8.71
C PHE A 122 -0.16 3.11 -8.16
N ALA A 123 -1.24 3.81 -7.85
CA ALA A 123 -2.45 3.17 -7.31
C ALA A 123 -3.17 2.27 -8.32
N GLU A 124 -3.11 2.58 -9.62
CA GLU A 124 -3.59 1.70 -10.68
C GLU A 124 -2.76 0.41 -10.75
N GLY A 125 -1.45 0.49 -10.56
CA GLY A 125 -0.57 -0.67 -10.43
C GLY A 125 -0.94 -1.55 -9.23
N VAL A 126 -1.19 -0.93 -8.07
CA VAL A 126 -1.66 -1.63 -6.86
C VAL A 126 -2.98 -2.36 -7.14
N ARG A 127 -3.94 -1.69 -7.77
CA ARG A 127 -5.23 -2.28 -8.17
C ARG A 127 -5.03 -3.46 -9.10
N ALA A 128 -4.19 -3.31 -10.12
CA ALA A 128 -3.91 -4.37 -11.08
C ALA A 128 -3.32 -5.62 -10.40
N TRP A 129 -2.49 -5.46 -9.37
CA TRP A 129 -2.02 -6.59 -8.57
C TRP A 129 -3.17 -7.24 -7.78
N VAL A 130 -3.99 -6.46 -7.08
CA VAL A 130 -5.11 -7.00 -6.29
C VAL A 130 -6.12 -7.77 -7.16
N GLU A 131 -6.31 -7.34 -8.42
CA GLU A 131 -7.15 -8.03 -9.39
C GLU A 131 -6.49 -9.30 -9.98
N ALA A 132 -5.15 -9.36 -10.05
CA ALA A 132 -4.41 -10.46 -10.66
C ALA A 132 -3.85 -11.49 -9.66
N MET A 133 -3.80 -11.16 -8.36
CA MET A 133 -3.14 -12.01 -7.37
C MET A 133 -3.83 -13.39 -7.27
N PRO A 134 -3.07 -14.50 -7.29
CA PRO A 134 -3.64 -15.85 -7.27
C PRO A 134 -4.28 -16.18 -5.91
N ALA A 135 -3.75 -15.61 -4.83
CA ALA A 135 -4.29 -15.66 -3.49
C ALA A 135 -3.93 -14.39 -2.74
N ARG A 136 -4.74 -14.01 -1.76
CA ARG A 136 -4.47 -12.87 -0.88
C ARG A 136 -3.39 -13.21 0.17
N PRO A 137 -2.60 -12.23 0.63
CA PRO A 137 -1.73 -12.41 1.79
C PRO A 137 -2.48 -12.95 3.01
N ILE A 138 -1.80 -13.78 3.81
CA ILE A 138 -2.41 -14.52 4.93
C ILE A 138 -3.02 -13.59 5.99
N GLU A 139 -2.49 -12.39 6.15
CA GLU A 139 -2.96 -11.42 7.12
C GLU A 139 -4.43 -11.03 6.88
N TYR A 140 -4.84 -10.95 5.61
CA TYR A 140 -6.23 -10.68 5.23
C TYR A 140 -7.18 -11.85 5.57
N ASP A 141 -6.69 -13.08 5.47
CA ASP A 141 -7.43 -14.27 5.90
C ASP A 141 -7.60 -14.31 7.42
N VAL A 142 -6.54 -14.00 8.17
CA VAL A 142 -6.53 -14.05 9.64
C VAL A 142 -7.37 -12.94 10.24
N LEU A 143 -7.35 -11.75 9.65
CA LEU A 143 -8.11 -10.59 10.13
C LEU A 143 -9.54 -10.54 9.57
N GLU A 144 -9.87 -11.39 8.59
CA GLU A 144 -11.15 -11.37 7.89
C GLU A 144 -11.49 -9.99 7.28
N VAL A 145 -10.48 -9.35 6.67
CA VAL A 145 -10.61 -8.04 6.03
C VAL A 145 -10.16 -8.09 4.58
N ASP A 146 -10.72 -7.20 3.76
CA ASP A 146 -10.31 -7.05 2.37
C ASP A 146 -9.25 -5.96 2.20
N PRO A 147 -8.35 -6.10 1.20
CA PRO A 147 -7.37 -5.08 0.87
C PRO A 147 -8.01 -3.74 0.53
N LEU A 148 -7.44 -2.64 1.03
CA LEU A 148 -7.83 -1.30 0.61
C LEU A 148 -7.34 -1.03 -0.83
N VAL A 149 -8.29 -0.85 -1.76
CA VAL A 149 -7.99 -0.48 -3.15
C VAL A 149 -8.59 0.90 -3.49
N PRO A 150 -7.85 1.98 -3.24
CA PRO A 150 -8.41 3.33 -3.35
C PRO A 150 -8.70 3.73 -4.79
N GLY A 151 -9.74 4.56 -4.97
CA GLY A 151 -9.95 5.27 -6.23
C GLY A 151 -8.88 6.34 -6.47
N ALA A 152 -8.76 6.88 -7.69
CA ALA A 152 -7.70 7.81 -8.06
C ALA A 152 -7.57 9.03 -7.13
N THR A 153 -8.69 9.65 -6.73
CA THR A 153 -8.69 10.79 -5.79
C THR A 153 -8.23 10.38 -4.39
N GLU A 154 -8.79 9.27 -3.88
CA GLU A 154 -8.46 8.76 -2.55
C GLU A 154 -6.99 8.32 -2.47
N ALA A 155 -6.46 7.70 -3.52
CA ALA A 155 -5.06 7.28 -3.60
C ALA A 155 -4.10 8.44 -3.38
N ARG A 156 -4.35 9.59 -4.01
CA ARG A 156 -3.55 10.81 -3.80
C ARG A 156 -3.58 11.26 -2.34
N GLU A 157 -4.78 11.27 -1.74
CA GLU A 157 -4.94 11.65 -0.33
C GLU A 157 -4.24 10.67 0.61
N LEU A 158 -4.34 9.35 0.37
CA LEU A 158 -3.68 8.33 1.19
C LEU A 158 -2.16 8.37 1.08
N ILE A 159 -1.61 8.57 -0.13
CA ILE A 159 -0.17 8.73 -0.35
C ILE A 159 0.32 10.00 0.36
N ALA A 160 -0.40 11.11 0.25
CA ALA A 160 -0.06 12.34 0.97
C ALA A 160 -0.17 12.18 2.49
N ALA A 161 -1.19 11.48 2.98
CA ALA A 161 -1.35 11.18 4.40
C ALA A 161 -0.21 10.30 4.91
N ALA A 162 0.21 9.29 4.17
CA ALA A 162 1.36 8.44 4.52
C ALA A 162 2.65 9.26 4.60
N ALA A 163 2.86 10.22 3.69
CA ALA A 163 4.00 11.13 3.77
C ALA A 163 3.95 12.03 5.02
N ILE A 164 2.76 12.52 5.40
CA ILE A 164 2.57 13.27 6.66
C ILE A 164 2.89 12.40 7.88
N TYR A 165 2.40 11.15 7.89
CA TYR A 165 2.69 10.20 8.96
C TYR A 165 4.19 10.00 9.13
N VAL A 166 4.92 9.76 8.04
CA VAL A 166 6.39 9.63 8.07
C VAL A 166 7.05 10.94 8.54
N GLY A 167 6.60 12.09 8.07
CA GLY A 167 7.13 13.38 8.52
C GLY A 167 6.90 13.62 10.02
N TRP A 168 5.73 13.23 10.53
CA TRP A 168 5.38 13.33 11.95
C TRP A 168 6.22 12.39 12.81
N SER A 169 6.39 11.13 12.42
CA SER A 169 7.18 10.16 13.20
C SER A 169 8.67 10.48 13.28
N LEU A 170 9.14 11.39 12.42
CA LEU A 170 10.50 11.94 12.44
C LEU A 170 10.60 13.29 13.15
N SER A 171 9.47 13.87 13.58
CA SER A 171 9.43 15.12 14.33
C SER A 171 9.52 14.84 15.83
N ASN A 172 10.44 15.53 16.52
CA ASN A 172 10.64 15.36 17.97
C ASN A 172 10.06 16.50 18.79
N ASN A 173 9.49 17.53 18.15
CA ASN A 173 9.00 18.74 18.81
C ASN A 173 7.74 18.47 19.65
N TRP A 174 6.87 17.56 19.21
CA TRP A 174 5.68 17.18 19.96
C TRP A 174 6.03 16.58 21.33
N ASP A 175 6.97 15.62 21.33
CA ASP A 175 7.39 14.92 22.55
C ASP A 175 8.35 15.74 23.41
N ALA A 176 9.10 16.67 22.83
CA ALA A 176 10.09 17.47 23.54
C ALA A 176 9.56 18.80 24.10
N GLU A 177 8.48 19.36 23.50
CA GLU A 177 8.02 20.72 23.84
C GLU A 177 6.58 20.78 24.37
N LEU A 178 5.74 19.76 24.12
CA LEU A 178 4.30 19.82 24.43
C LEU A 178 3.82 18.78 25.45
N ILE A 179 4.54 17.68 25.62
CA ILE A 179 4.29 16.63 26.63
C ILE A 179 5.44 16.62 27.63
#